data_AF-A0A852V8I3-F1
#
_entry.id   AF-A0A852V8I3-F1
#
_cell.length_a   1.000
_cell.length_b   1.000
_cell.length_c   1.000
_cell.angle_alpha   90.00
_cell.angle_beta   90.00
_cell.angle_gamma   90.00
#
_symmetry.space_group_name_H-M   'P 1'
#
loop_
_entity.id
_entity.type
_entity.pdbx_description
1 polymer ?
#
loop_
_entity_poly.entity_id
_entity_poly.type
_entity_poly.pdbx_seq_one_letter_code
_entity_poly.pdbx_strand_id
1 'polypeptide(L)'
;MSERIKRNKNWRSRNDEAHARRMEIGDLARAAAAPGWSRLAVRHAQVGSHAVTTVTRDGHEITVEGAAEPFQGMEEPFRCLRELSYQVGAGTWFTCELEFSPGGRGYTGRVDSSAPPFADVPPMAALAELTVFPREEPPGWLLAALPTAAPLGLPTAYGDRYDRWRGHSGDRRPQTPPPITGELAYRPATTMTARAFGHDQEHSRCLIYLAEQADDPGAEHLLVTSYQEGYWVARQDMRGTNEGVRSITLDDTTLRLELTLEAADLLETETVFEVRLDLPPETLGELRTVLPGMLRSVAQAPELIGF
;
A
#
# COMPACT_ATOMS: atom_id res chain seq x y z
N MET A 1 -1.90 -17.86 -24.76
CA MET A 1 -2.46 -18.07 -23.41
C MET A 1 -1.33 -17.91 -22.42
N SER A 2 -1.16 -16.70 -21.87
CA SER A 2 -0.12 -16.42 -20.88
C SER A 2 -0.62 -16.89 -19.51
N GLU A 3 -0.02 -17.95 -18.98
CA GLU A 3 -0.10 -18.28 -17.56
C GLU A 3 0.45 -17.09 -16.76
N ARG A 4 -0.46 -16.29 -16.21
CA ARG A 4 -0.16 -15.32 -15.16
C ARG A 4 0.36 -16.14 -13.97
N ILE A 5 1.68 -16.24 -13.85
CA ILE A 5 2.35 -16.65 -12.61
C ILE A 5 1.76 -15.74 -11.53
N LYS A 6 0.88 -16.30 -10.69
CA LYS A 6 0.40 -15.63 -9.47
C LYS A 6 1.63 -15.54 -8.57
N ARG A 7 2.44 -14.50 -8.76
CA ARG A 7 3.51 -14.13 -7.84
C ARG A 7 2.84 -14.03 -6.47
N ASN A 8 3.17 -14.97 -5.59
CA ASN A 8 2.74 -14.92 -4.21
C ASN A 8 3.34 -13.61 -3.65
N LYS A 9 2.50 -12.59 -3.47
CA LYS A 9 2.96 -11.32 -2.91
C LYS A 9 3.28 -11.58 -1.44
N ASN A 10 4.57 -11.79 -1.16
CA ASN A 10 5.07 -11.91 0.19
C ASN A 10 5.05 -10.51 0.84
N TRP A 11 3.95 -10.19 1.52
CA TRP A 11 3.82 -9.00 2.35
C TRP A 11 4.62 -9.17 3.63
N ARG A 12 5.32 -8.13 4.10
CA ARG A 12 6.10 -8.22 5.35
C ARG A 12 5.23 -7.97 6.58
N SER A 13 4.09 -7.30 6.38
CA SER A 13 3.15 -7.00 7.45
C SER A 13 1.71 -6.88 6.97
N ARG A 14 0.79 -6.88 7.95
CA ARG A 14 -0.62 -6.53 7.73
C ARG A 14 -0.79 -5.08 7.25
N ASN A 15 0.09 -4.17 7.67
CA ASN A 15 0.04 -2.77 7.26
C ASN A 15 0.46 -2.59 5.81
N ASP A 16 1.49 -3.32 5.35
CA ASP A 16 1.95 -3.29 3.96
C ASP A 16 0.85 -3.80 3.04
N GLU A 17 0.22 -4.93 3.40
CA GLU A 17 -0.89 -5.45 2.62
C GLU A 17 -2.07 -4.47 2.64
N ALA A 18 -2.40 -3.90 3.80
CA ALA A 18 -3.49 -2.94 3.89
C ALA A 18 -3.20 -1.67 3.08
N HIS A 19 -1.97 -1.17 3.09
CA HIS A 19 -1.55 -0.05 2.25
C HIS A 19 -1.73 -0.40 0.77
N ALA A 20 -1.25 -1.56 0.32
CA ALA A 20 -1.41 -2.02 -1.05
C ALA A 20 -2.89 -2.15 -1.46
N ARG A 21 -3.79 -2.58 -0.56
CA ARG A 21 -5.24 -2.61 -0.84
C ARG A 21 -5.85 -1.21 -0.96
N ARG A 22 -5.41 -0.24 -0.15
CA ARG A 22 -5.86 1.16 -0.29
C ARG A 22 -5.37 1.78 -1.60
N MET A 23 -4.16 1.44 -2.03
CA MET A 23 -3.63 1.85 -3.33
C MET A 23 -4.43 1.23 -4.48
N GLU A 24 -4.76 -0.06 -4.40
CA GLU A 24 -5.62 -0.75 -5.37
C GLU A 24 -7.00 -0.10 -5.48
N ILE A 25 -7.60 0.31 -4.36
CA ILE A 25 -8.86 1.08 -4.33
C ILE A 25 -8.67 2.44 -5.02
N GLY A 26 -7.59 3.15 -4.72
CA GLY A 26 -7.26 4.43 -5.33
C GLY A 26 -7.12 4.32 -6.84
N ASP A 27 -6.44 3.29 -7.34
CA ASP A 27 -6.25 3.05 -8.77
C ASP A 27 -7.57 2.74 -9.48
N LEU A 28 -8.42 1.91 -8.87
CA LEU A 28 -9.77 1.63 -9.38
C LEU A 28 -10.63 2.91 -9.42
N ALA A 29 -10.55 3.75 -8.38
CA ALA A 29 -11.29 5.01 -8.34
C ALA A 29 -10.78 5.99 -9.40
N ARG A 30 -9.45 6.13 -9.55
CA ARG A 30 -8.83 6.99 -10.56
C ARG A 30 -9.16 6.53 -11.98
N ALA A 31 -9.20 5.22 -12.23
CA ALA A 31 -9.57 4.67 -13.52
C ALA A 31 -11.03 4.98 -13.91
N ALA A 32 -11.92 5.05 -12.93
CA ALA A 32 -13.31 5.43 -13.15
C ALA A 32 -13.54 6.95 -13.24
N ALA A 33 -12.66 7.74 -12.62
CA ALA A 33 -12.72 9.18 -12.70
C ALA A 33 -12.11 9.67 -14.03
N ALA A 34 -12.91 10.36 -14.86
CA ALA A 34 -12.36 11.07 -16.02
C ALA A 34 -11.27 12.08 -15.56
N PRO A 35 -10.24 12.35 -16.39
CA PRO A 35 -9.18 13.29 -16.04
C PRO A 35 -9.70 14.68 -15.63
N GLY A 36 -8.91 15.41 -14.83
CA GLY A 36 -9.20 16.80 -14.45
C GLY A 36 -9.96 16.99 -13.13
N TRP A 37 -10.05 15.95 -12.30
CA TRP A 37 -10.61 16.05 -10.96
C TRP A 37 -9.63 16.73 -9.99
N SER A 38 -10.17 17.38 -8.96
CA SER A 38 -9.41 18.02 -7.87
C SER A 38 -9.47 17.24 -6.56
N ARG A 39 -10.53 16.46 -6.36
CA ARG A 39 -10.72 15.57 -5.22
C ARG A 39 -11.45 14.30 -5.65
N LEU A 40 -10.94 13.17 -5.19
CA LEU A 40 -11.55 11.86 -5.41
C LEU A 40 -11.69 11.13 -4.08
N ALA A 41 -12.90 10.82 -3.68
CA ALA A 41 -13.18 10.12 -2.43
C ALA A 41 -13.89 8.79 -2.70
N VAL A 42 -13.52 7.75 -1.95
CA VAL A 42 -14.19 6.45 -1.94
C VAL A 42 -14.68 6.19 -0.53
N ARG A 43 -15.98 5.98 -0.39
CA ARG A 43 -16.61 5.60 0.88
C ARG A 43 -17.18 4.19 0.74
N HIS A 44 -16.80 3.32 1.66
CA HIS A 44 -17.32 1.96 1.75
C HIS A 44 -17.96 1.74 3.11
N ALA A 45 -19.20 1.28 3.09
CA ALA A 45 -19.99 0.94 4.26
C ALA A 45 -20.36 -0.54 4.17
N GLN A 46 -20.13 -1.33 5.22
CA GLN A 46 -20.45 -2.77 5.20
C GLN A 46 -20.77 -3.34 6.59
N VAL A 47 -21.78 -4.22 6.61
CA VAL A 47 -22.12 -5.13 7.72
C VAL A 47 -22.41 -6.50 7.11
N GLY A 48 -21.64 -7.53 7.47
CA GLY A 48 -21.80 -8.87 6.90
C GLY A 48 -21.73 -8.84 5.37
N SER A 49 -22.76 -9.35 4.70
CA SER A 49 -22.90 -9.31 3.24
C SER A 49 -23.59 -8.05 2.70
N HIS A 50 -24.07 -7.15 3.56
CA HIS A 50 -24.72 -5.91 3.14
C HIS A 50 -23.66 -4.80 3.05
N ALA A 51 -23.38 -4.33 1.83
CA ALA A 51 -22.34 -3.35 1.57
C ALA A 51 -22.78 -2.32 0.52
N VAL A 52 -22.26 -1.10 0.65
CA VAL A 52 -22.42 0.00 -0.32
C VAL A 52 -21.06 0.68 -0.50
N THR A 53 -20.67 0.89 -1.75
CA THR A 53 -19.47 1.65 -2.12
C THR A 53 -19.88 2.84 -2.96
N THR A 54 -19.49 4.03 -2.53
CA THR A 54 -19.74 5.29 -3.21
C THR A 54 -18.41 5.92 -3.60
N VAL A 55 -18.27 6.31 -4.87
CA VAL A 55 -17.13 7.08 -5.34
C VAL A 55 -17.60 8.49 -5.67
N THR A 56 -16.97 9.48 -5.07
CA THR A 56 -17.30 10.89 -5.22
C THR A 56 -16.14 11.62 -5.89
N ARG A 57 -16.43 12.31 -7.00
CA ARG A 57 -15.50 13.19 -7.70
C ARG A 57 -15.95 14.64 -7.51
N ASP A 58 -15.09 15.47 -6.93
CA ASP A 58 -15.35 16.90 -6.72
C ASP A 58 -16.71 17.18 -6.03
N GLY A 59 -17.09 16.33 -5.07
CA GLY A 59 -18.35 16.42 -4.34
C GLY A 59 -19.57 15.77 -5.02
N HIS A 60 -19.40 15.21 -6.23
CA HIS A 60 -20.46 14.53 -6.97
C HIS A 60 -20.22 13.03 -7.03
N GLU A 61 -21.20 12.23 -6.62
CA GLU A 61 -21.16 10.79 -6.83
C GLU A 61 -21.05 10.49 -8.33
N ILE A 62 -20.10 9.64 -8.68
CA ILE A 62 -19.92 9.17 -10.04
C ILE A 62 -20.37 7.72 -10.13
N THR A 63 -21.17 7.41 -11.15
CA THR A 63 -21.46 6.03 -11.55
C THR A 63 -20.58 5.67 -12.73
N VAL A 64 -20.13 4.41 -12.81
CA VAL A 64 -19.39 3.92 -13.98
C VAL A 64 -20.41 3.68 -15.10
N GLU A 65 -20.38 4.49 -16.16
CA GLU A 65 -21.24 4.29 -17.32
C GLU A 65 -21.03 2.88 -17.91
N GLY A 66 -22.13 2.12 -18.06
CA GLY A 66 -22.11 0.74 -18.58
C GLY A 66 -21.98 -0.37 -17.53
N ALA A 67 -21.79 -0.04 -16.25
CA ALA A 67 -21.85 -1.02 -15.18
C ALA A 67 -23.31 -1.15 -14.67
N ALA A 68 -23.90 -2.33 -14.84
CA ALA A 68 -25.22 -2.64 -14.29
C ALA A 68 -25.22 -2.77 -12.74
N GLU A 69 -24.03 -2.78 -12.13
CA GLU A 69 -23.78 -2.99 -10.71
C GLU A 69 -22.74 -1.96 -10.22
N PRO A 70 -22.79 -1.53 -8.94
CA PRO A 70 -21.83 -0.59 -8.37
C PRO A 70 -20.38 -1.08 -8.51
N PHE A 71 -19.46 -0.19 -8.89
CA PHE A 71 -17.99 -0.36 -9.00
C PHE A 71 -17.44 -1.80 -8.85
N GLN A 72 -17.66 -2.62 -9.89
CA GLN A 72 -17.14 -3.99 -9.92
C GLN A 72 -15.61 -3.99 -9.71
N GLY A 73 -15.16 -4.80 -8.74
CA GLY A 73 -13.74 -4.99 -8.42
C GLY A 73 -13.24 -4.29 -7.15
N MET A 74 -13.99 -3.33 -6.58
CA MET A 74 -13.62 -2.69 -5.30
C MET A 74 -13.95 -3.54 -4.06
N GLU A 75 -14.90 -4.47 -4.18
CA GLU A 75 -15.35 -5.32 -3.07
C GLU A 75 -14.22 -6.17 -2.48
N GLU A 76 -13.36 -6.72 -3.34
CA GLU A 76 -12.28 -7.61 -2.93
C GLU A 76 -11.21 -6.86 -2.09
N PRO A 77 -10.66 -5.72 -2.53
CA PRO A 77 -9.80 -4.88 -1.70
C PRO A 77 -10.42 -4.48 -0.36
N PHE A 78 -11.68 -4.07 -0.33
CA PHE A 78 -12.36 -3.69 0.91
C PHE A 78 -12.57 -4.88 1.85
N ARG A 79 -12.94 -6.05 1.32
CA ARG A 79 -13.04 -7.28 2.11
C ARG A 79 -11.69 -7.61 2.75
N CYS A 80 -10.61 -7.62 1.96
CA CYS A 80 -9.26 -7.84 2.47
C CYS A 80 -8.87 -6.79 3.53
N LEU A 81 -9.22 -5.52 3.35
CA LEU A 81 -8.96 -4.48 4.36
C LEU A 81 -9.69 -4.74 5.68
N ARG A 82 -10.95 -5.17 5.64
CA ARG A 82 -11.70 -5.54 6.86
C ARG A 82 -11.03 -6.71 7.59
N GLU A 83 -10.62 -7.72 6.85
CA GLU A 83 -9.89 -8.89 7.38
C GLU A 83 -8.55 -8.47 8.00
N LEU A 84 -7.78 -7.64 7.28
CA LEU A 84 -6.51 -7.10 7.75
C LEU A 84 -6.66 -6.15 8.93
N SER A 85 -7.83 -5.55 9.14
CA SER A 85 -8.11 -4.68 10.30
C SER A 85 -8.72 -5.45 11.48
N TYR A 86 -9.12 -6.71 11.30
CA TYR A 86 -9.77 -7.47 12.37
C TYR A 86 -8.88 -7.60 13.62
N GLN A 87 -9.46 -7.25 14.77
CA GLN A 87 -8.84 -7.39 16.08
C GLN A 87 -9.70 -8.30 16.95
N VAL A 88 -9.07 -9.28 17.58
CA VAL A 88 -9.76 -10.23 18.48
C VAL A 88 -10.46 -9.43 19.59
N GLY A 89 -11.75 -9.72 19.79
CA GLY A 89 -12.58 -9.06 20.80
C GLY A 89 -13.12 -7.68 20.39
N ALA A 90 -12.50 -6.98 19.46
CA ALA A 90 -12.96 -5.66 18.99
C ALA A 90 -13.68 -5.71 17.63
N GLY A 91 -13.48 -6.75 16.83
CA GLY A 91 -14.07 -6.87 15.49
C GLY A 91 -13.27 -6.09 14.43
N THR A 92 -13.97 -5.52 13.45
CA THR A 92 -13.38 -4.71 12.36
C THR A 92 -14.11 -3.36 12.21
N TRP A 93 -13.78 -2.53 11.23
CA TRP A 93 -14.50 -1.28 10.96
C TRP A 93 -15.80 -1.53 10.16
N PHE A 94 -16.79 -0.64 10.28
CA PHE A 94 -18.04 -0.65 9.51
C PHE A 94 -18.03 0.31 8.33
N THR A 95 -17.34 1.44 8.47
CA THR A 95 -17.14 2.39 7.37
C THR A 95 -15.67 2.68 7.17
N CYS A 96 -15.25 2.79 5.90
CA CYS A 96 -13.93 3.23 5.48
C CYS A 96 -14.11 4.33 4.43
N GLU A 97 -13.47 5.47 4.63
CA GLU A 97 -13.44 6.57 3.68
C GLU A 97 -11.98 6.86 3.32
N LEU A 98 -11.69 6.96 2.03
CA LEU A 98 -10.37 7.28 1.50
C LEU A 98 -10.51 8.46 0.54
N GLU A 99 -9.64 9.46 0.68
CA GLU A 99 -9.55 10.62 -0.18
C GLU A 99 -8.18 10.66 -0.85
N PHE A 100 -8.19 10.79 -2.17
CA PHE A 100 -7.01 10.82 -3.03
C PHE A 100 -6.83 12.21 -3.62
N SER A 101 -5.57 12.66 -3.69
CA SER A 101 -5.19 13.93 -4.29
C SER A 101 -4.80 13.77 -5.77
N PRO A 102 -5.05 14.79 -6.61
CA PRO A 102 -4.74 14.74 -8.03
C PRO A 102 -3.22 14.72 -8.24
N GLY A 103 -2.78 13.97 -9.25
CA GLY A 103 -1.37 13.92 -9.67
C GLY A 103 -0.42 13.21 -8.71
N GLY A 104 -0.91 12.67 -7.58
CA GLY A 104 -0.10 11.96 -6.60
C GLY A 104 -0.70 10.63 -6.17
N ARG A 105 0.11 9.88 -5.43
CA ARG A 105 -0.21 8.55 -4.92
C ARG A 105 -0.69 8.55 -3.47
N GLY A 106 -0.54 9.69 -2.78
CA GLY A 106 -1.00 9.88 -1.42
C GLY A 106 -2.51 9.77 -1.23
N TYR A 107 -2.90 9.43 -0.01
CA TYR A 107 -4.30 9.44 0.44
C TYR A 107 -4.42 9.86 1.90
N THR A 108 -5.58 10.42 2.25
CA THR A 108 -6.07 10.52 3.62
C THR A 108 -7.33 9.69 3.77
N GLY A 109 -7.82 9.48 4.98
CA GLY A 109 -9.03 8.70 5.18
C GLY A 109 -9.37 8.50 6.63
N ARG A 110 -10.51 7.83 6.86
CA ARG A 110 -10.98 7.48 8.19
C ARG A 110 -11.67 6.12 8.17
N VAL A 111 -11.50 5.37 9.24
CA VAL A 111 -12.28 4.17 9.52
C VAL A 111 -13.09 4.35 10.80
N ASP A 112 -14.26 3.73 10.88
CA ASP A 112 -15.17 3.82 12.03
C ASP A 112 -15.76 2.44 12.34
N SER A 113 -15.60 1.96 13.57
CA SER A 113 -16.11 0.68 14.05
C SER A 113 -17.27 0.81 15.05
N SER A 114 -17.88 1.99 15.17
CA SER A 114 -18.84 2.29 16.23
C SER A 114 -20.17 2.81 15.69
N ALA A 115 -20.15 3.74 14.73
CA ALA A 115 -21.37 4.32 14.18
C ALA A 115 -22.10 3.33 13.25
N PRO A 116 -23.46 3.36 13.22
CA PRO A 116 -24.21 2.56 12.28
C PRO A 116 -23.93 3.04 10.83
N PRO A 117 -23.48 2.15 9.92
CA PRO A 117 -23.20 2.52 8.54
C PRO A 117 -24.47 2.76 7.70
N PHE A 118 -25.61 2.23 8.15
CA PHE A 118 -26.90 2.25 7.47
C PHE A 118 -28.02 2.61 8.45
N ALA A 119 -29.11 3.18 7.93
CA ALA A 119 -30.31 3.42 8.73
C ALA A 119 -30.94 2.10 9.19
N ASP A 120 -31.06 1.14 8.27
CA ASP A 120 -31.58 -0.20 8.53
C ASP A 120 -30.54 -1.26 8.13
N VAL A 121 -30.24 -2.16 9.06
CA VAL A 121 -29.30 -3.26 8.83
C VAL A 121 -30.09 -4.57 8.72
N PRO A 122 -29.97 -5.32 7.61
CA PRO A 122 -30.65 -6.60 7.47
C PRO A 122 -30.24 -7.58 8.60
N PRO A 123 -31.19 -8.28 9.25
CA PRO A 123 -30.84 -9.13 10.40
C PRO A 123 -29.83 -10.22 10.11
N MET A 124 -29.90 -10.82 8.93
CA MET A 124 -28.92 -11.83 8.51
C MET A 124 -27.52 -11.24 8.29
N ALA A 125 -27.42 -9.97 7.90
CA ALA A 125 -26.16 -9.27 7.75
C ALA A 125 -25.51 -8.98 9.10
N ALA A 126 -26.30 -8.52 10.08
CA ALA A 126 -25.84 -8.32 11.46
C ALA A 126 -25.32 -9.62 12.10
N LEU A 127 -26.04 -10.72 11.89
CA LEU A 127 -25.64 -12.03 12.39
C LEU A 127 -24.37 -12.55 11.72
N ALA A 128 -24.27 -12.40 10.39
CA ALA A 128 -23.06 -12.76 9.65
C ALA A 128 -21.85 -11.95 10.14
N GLU A 129 -22.02 -10.65 10.37
CA GLU A 129 -20.97 -9.77 10.90
C GLU A 129 -20.41 -10.28 12.23
N LEU A 130 -21.27 -10.59 13.22
CA LEU A 130 -20.82 -11.08 14.53
C LEU A 130 -20.24 -12.49 14.48
N THR A 131 -20.62 -13.28 13.48
CA THR A 131 -20.05 -14.62 13.25
C THR A 131 -18.64 -14.53 12.66
N VAL A 132 -18.42 -13.58 11.74
CA VAL A 132 -17.15 -13.42 11.01
C VAL A 132 -16.14 -12.59 11.82
N PHE A 133 -16.60 -11.48 12.42
CA PHE A 133 -15.79 -10.53 13.18
C PHE A 133 -16.34 -10.39 14.60
N PRO A 134 -16.17 -11.43 15.46
CA PRO A 134 -16.73 -11.43 16.79
C PRO A 134 -16.20 -10.28 17.64
N ARG A 135 -17.08 -9.75 18.51
CA ARG A 135 -16.80 -8.67 19.44
C ARG A 135 -17.20 -9.07 20.86
N GLU A 136 -16.40 -8.70 21.84
CA GLU A 136 -16.74 -8.79 23.26
C GLU A 136 -17.85 -7.80 23.61
N GLU A 137 -17.77 -6.59 23.05
CA GLU A 137 -18.77 -5.52 23.22
C GLU A 137 -19.32 -5.04 21.86
N PRO A 138 -20.30 -5.74 21.27
CA PRO A 138 -20.96 -5.29 20.06
C PRO A 138 -21.70 -3.95 20.25
N PRO A 139 -21.67 -3.02 19.27
CA PRO A 139 -22.48 -1.81 19.34
C PRO A 139 -23.98 -2.13 19.48
N GLY A 140 -24.70 -1.33 20.27
CA GLY A 140 -26.12 -1.59 20.56
C GLY A 140 -27.02 -1.66 19.32
N TRP A 141 -26.73 -0.88 18.28
CA TRP A 141 -27.46 -0.94 17.01
C TRP A 141 -27.28 -2.28 16.28
N LEU A 142 -26.11 -2.91 16.40
CA LEU A 142 -25.82 -4.19 15.75
C LEU A 142 -26.57 -5.31 16.44
N LEU A 143 -26.66 -5.25 17.78
CA LEU A 143 -27.48 -6.18 18.57
C LEU A 143 -28.98 -5.99 18.30
N ALA A 144 -29.44 -4.74 18.18
CA ALA A 144 -30.83 -4.43 17.87
C ALA A 144 -31.27 -4.92 16.48
N ALA A 145 -30.32 -5.04 15.55
CA ALA A 145 -30.57 -5.56 14.20
C ALA A 145 -30.63 -7.10 14.14
N LEU A 146 -30.24 -7.84 15.19
CA LEU A 146 -30.21 -9.30 15.14
C LEU A 146 -31.60 -9.90 14.92
N PRO A 147 -31.69 -11.08 14.27
CA PRO A 147 -32.97 -11.74 14.08
C PRO A 147 -33.55 -12.14 15.44
N THR A 148 -34.85 -11.92 15.62
CA THR A 148 -35.58 -12.24 16.86
C THR A 148 -35.74 -13.75 17.09
N ALA A 149 -35.50 -14.57 16.07
CA ALA A 149 -35.44 -16.03 16.16
C ALA A 149 -34.13 -16.55 15.56
N ALA A 150 -33.51 -17.54 16.21
CA ALA A 150 -32.26 -18.13 15.73
C ALA A 150 -32.48 -18.82 14.37
N PRO A 151 -31.73 -18.42 13.31
CA PRO A 151 -31.81 -19.12 12.04
C PRO A 151 -31.20 -20.52 12.18
N LEU A 152 -31.92 -21.52 11.70
CA LEU A 152 -31.43 -22.90 11.63
C LEU A 152 -30.30 -22.98 10.59
N GLY A 153 -29.12 -23.44 11.00
CA GLY A 153 -28.03 -23.79 10.08
C GLY A 153 -27.03 -22.67 9.76
N LEU A 154 -26.64 -21.85 10.74
CA LEU A 154 -25.55 -20.90 10.52
C LEU A 154 -24.24 -21.63 10.19
N PRO A 155 -23.53 -21.24 9.11
CA PRO A 155 -22.19 -21.73 8.88
C PRO A 155 -21.28 -21.17 9.97
N THR A 156 -20.92 -22.01 10.94
CA THR A 156 -19.94 -21.71 12.00
C THR A 156 -18.49 -21.60 11.49
N ALA A 157 -18.26 -21.84 10.19
CA ALA A 157 -16.94 -22.10 9.64
C ALA A 157 -16.22 -20.90 9.01
N TYR A 158 -16.68 -19.66 9.20
CA TYR A 158 -15.94 -18.51 8.64
C TYR A 158 -14.70 -18.14 9.48
N GLY A 159 -14.71 -18.46 10.78
CA GLY A 159 -13.60 -18.22 11.70
C GLY A 159 -12.29 -18.97 11.37
N ASP A 160 -12.39 -20.13 10.71
CA ASP A 160 -11.25 -21.02 10.45
C ASP A 160 -10.32 -20.54 9.32
N ARG A 161 -10.71 -19.52 8.55
CA ARG A 161 -9.86 -18.96 7.48
C ARG A 161 -8.83 -17.94 7.98
N TYR A 162 -8.92 -17.51 9.25
CA TYR A 162 -8.12 -16.40 9.77
C TYR A 162 -6.76 -16.81 10.36
N ASP A 163 -6.39 -18.08 10.25
CA ASP A 163 -5.12 -18.61 10.77
C ASP A 163 -3.89 -18.25 9.92
N ARG A 164 -4.07 -17.68 8.72
CA ARG A 164 -2.96 -17.29 7.83
C ARG A 164 -1.92 -16.39 8.52
N TRP A 165 -2.39 -15.53 9.43
CA TRP A 165 -1.53 -14.63 10.21
C TRP A 165 -1.27 -15.11 11.65
N ARG A 166 -1.99 -16.11 12.17
CA ARG A 166 -1.70 -16.71 13.49
C ARG A 166 -0.46 -17.60 13.48
N GLY A 167 -0.10 -18.17 12.33
CA GLY A 167 0.98 -19.16 12.21
C GLY A 167 2.40 -18.60 12.07
N HIS A 168 2.62 -17.29 12.01
CA HIS A 168 3.97 -16.70 11.92
C HIS A 168 4.55 -16.46 13.32
N SER A 169 4.73 -17.55 14.07
CA SER A 169 5.32 -17.56 15.42
C SER A 169 6.85 -17.50 15.41
N GLY A 170 7.46 -17.45 14.23
CA GLY A 170 8.91 -17.41 14.03
C GLY A 170 9.39 -15.98 13.79
N ASP A 171 9.68 -15.28 14.88
CA ASP A 171 10.60 -14.15 14.97
C ASP A 171 10.19 -12.78 14.36
N ARG A 172 10.41 -11.75 15.18
CA ARG A 172 10.19 -10.29 14.98
C ARG A 172 8.74 -9.77 14.93
N ARG A 173 8.23 -9.50 16.15
CA ARG A 173 7.18 -8.52 16.58
C ARG A 173 5.85 -8.56 15.81
N PRO A 174 4.70 -8.67 16.49
CA PRO A 174 3.42 -8.37 15.85
C PRO A 174 3.42 -6.90 15.43
N GLN A 175 3.48 -6.63 14.12
CA GLN A 175 3.19 -5.30 13.63
C GLN A 175 1.74 -4.98 13.94
N THR A 176 1.51 -3.81 14.55
CA THR A 176 0.19 -3.33 14.96
C THR A 176 -0.78 -3.48 13.79
N PRO A 177 -1.92 -4.16 13.95
CA PRO A 177 -2.89 -4.25 12.88
C PRO A 177 -3.33 -2.85 12.46
N PRO A 178 -3.75 -2.67 11.20
CA PRO A 178 -4.47 -1.49 10.78
C PRO A 178 -5.55 -1.09 11.80
N PRO A 179 -5.78 0.22 12.01
CA PRO A 179 -6.78 0.67 12.96
C PRO A 179 -8.18 0.22 12.54
N ILE A 180 -9.04 -0.06 13.51
CA ILE A 180 -10.48 -0.29 13.32
C ILE A 180 -11.30 0.98 13.50
N THR A 181 -10.74 2.02 14.10
CA THR A 181 -11.31 3.37 14.19
C THR A 181 -10.17 4.38 14.16
N GLY A 182 -10.38 5.50 13.46
CA GLY A 182 -9.46 6.64 13.45
C GLY A 182 -9.02 7.07 12.06
N GLU A 183 -8.10 8.02 12.03
CA GLU A 183 -7.56 8.60 10.81
C GLU A 183 -6.53 7.69 10.14
N LEU A 184 -6.48 7.75 8.81
CA LEU A 184 -5.52 7.11 7.94
C LEU A 184 -4.84 8.20 7.10
N ALA A 185 -3.52 8.16 6.99
CA ALA A 185 -2.80 9.02 6.08
C ALA A 185 -1.62 8.27 5.47
N TYR A 186 -1.42 8.49 4.18
CA TYR A 186 -0.25 8.07 3.45
C TYR A 186 0.23 9.24 2.60
N ARG A 187 1.47 9.65 2.85
CA ARG A 187 2.15 10.70 2.10
C ARG A 187 3.40 10.08 1.49
N PRO A 188 3.39 9.75 0.19
CA PRO A 188 4.57 9.19 -0.45
C PRO A 188 5.73 10.18 -0.36
N ALA A 189 6.93 9.66 -0.17
CA ALA A 189 8.12 10.50 -0.23
C ALA A 189 8.37 10.96 -1.68
N THR A 190 8.58 12.26 -1.85
CA THR A 190 8.93 12.87 -3.14
C THR A 190 10.43 13.13 -3.25
N THR A 191 11.07 13.40 -2.12
CA THR A 191 12.46 13.85 -2.05
C THR A 191 13.15 13.27 -0.84
N MET A 192 14.46 13.02 -0.94
CA MET A 192 15.37 12.86 0.19
C MET A 192 16.64 13.69 -0.01
N THR A 193 17.41 13.94 1.04
CA THR A 193 18.75 14.54 0.93
C THR A 193 19.79 13.51 1.35
N ALA A 194 20.75 13.21 0.48
CA ALA A 194 21.87 12.34 0.78
C ALA A 194 23.11 13.19 1.11
N ARG A 195 23.67 12.97 2.30
CA ARG A 195 24.91 13.58 2.80
C ARG A 195 26.04 12.58 2.97
N ALA A 196 25.74 11.29 2.84
CA ALA A 196 26.71 10.22 2.85
C ALA A 196 26.54 9.36 1.59
N PHE A 197 27.66 8.92 1.04
CA PHE A 197 27.74 7.97 -0.06
C PHE A 197 28.73 6.88 0.31
N GLY A 198 28.37 5.65 0.01
CA GLY A 198 29.26 4.50 0.08
C GLY A 198 29.04 3.61 -1.13
N HIS A 199 30.10 2.91 -1.55
CA HIS A 199 29.98 1.85 -2.52
C HIS A 199 30.79 0.65 -2.08
N ASP A 200 30.32 -0.55 -2.44
CA ASP A 200 31.02 -1.81 -2.18
C ASP A 200 30.90 -2.73 -3.39
N GLN A 201 31.93 -3.53 -3.63
CA GLN A 201 31.99 -4.48 -4.72
C GLN A 201 32.52 -5.82 -4.23
N GLU A 202 31.64 -6.80 -4.09
CA GLU A 202 31.98 -8.13 -3.57
C GLU A 202 31.35 -9.23 -4.42
N HIS A 203 32.13 -10.23 -4.85
CA HIS A 203 31.61 -11.45 -5.50
C HIS A 203 30.59 -11.22 -6.64
N SER A 204 30.81 -10.22 -7.50
CA SER A 204 29.92 -9.80 -8.61
C SER A 204 28.65 -9.04 -8.18
N ARG A 205 28.54 -8.68 -6.90
CA ARG A 205 27.57 -7.73 -6.39
C ARG A 205 28.21 -6.35 -6.33
N CYS A 206 27.52 -5.36 -6.85
CA CYS A 206 27.87 -3.96 -6.62
C CYS A 206 26.74 -3.31 -5.82
N LEU A 207 27.14 -2.54 -4.81
CA LEU A 207 26.27 -1.86 -3.87
C LEU A 207 26.59 -0.37 -3.92
N ILE A 208 25.56 0.45 -4.09
CA ILE A 208 25.63 1.90 -3.87
C ILE A 208 24.66 2.22 -2.74
N TYR A 209 25.14 3.01 -1.80
CA TYR A 209 24.41 3.46 -0.63
C TYR A 209 24.44 4.99 -0.57
N LEU A 210 23.27 5.61 -0.46
CA LEU A 210 23.09 7.05 -0.26
C LEU A 210 22.28 7.26 1.01
N ALA A 211 22.74 8.07 1.95
CA ALA A 211 22.05 8.29 3.22
C ALA A 211 22.06 9.74 3.68
N GLU A 212 21.05 10.12 4.47
CA GLU A 212 20.94 11.46 5.05
C GLU A 212 22.05 11.75 6.07
N GLN A 213 22.53 10.73 6.78
CA GLN A 213 23.60 10.86 7.75
C GLN A 213 24.54 9.65 7.71
N ALA A 214 25.84 9.90 7.81
CA ALA A 214 26.84 8.84 7.94
C ALA A 214 26.73 8.16 9.31
N ASP A 215 26.96 6.84 9.33
CA ASP A 215 27.04 6.00 10.55
C ASP A 215 25.77 5.96 11.43
N ASP A 216 24.64 6.48 10.95
CA ASP A 216 23.35 6.33 11.61
C ASP A 216 22.50 5.27 10.88
N PRO A 217 22.34 4.06 11.44
CA PRO A 217 21.53 3.02 10.83
C PRO A 217 20.03 3.35 10.80
N GLY A 218 19.58 4.35 11.56
CA GLY A 218 18.20 4.84 11.55
C GLY A 218 17.95 5.95 10.53
N ALA A 219 18.99 6.50 9.90
CA ALA A 219 18.84 7.56 8.92
C ALA A 219 18.17 7.05 7.63
N GLU A 220 17.43 7.95 6.98
CA GLU A 220 16.86 7.66 5.68
C GLU A 220 17.98 7.37 4.67
N HIS A 221 17.84 6.24 3.96
CA HIS A 221 18.81 5.83 2.96
C HIS A 221 18.14 5.23 1.72
N LEU A 222 18.83 5.37 0.59
CA LEU A 222 18.53 4.73 -0.68
C LEU A 222 19.68 3.76 -0.99
N LEU A 223 19.32 2.53 -1.30
CA LEU A 223 20.24 1.47 -1.67
C LEU A 223 19.97 1.07 -3.12
N VAL A 224 21.02 1.04 -3.94
CA VAL A 224 20.98 0.45 -5.28
C VAL A 224 21.97 -0.70 -5.31
N THR A 225 21.48 -1.91 -5.57
CA THR A 225 22.33 -3.10 -5.72
C THR A 225 22.22 -3.62 -7.14
N SER A 226 23.33 -4.04 -7.75
CA SER A 226 23.29 -4.96 -8.89
C SER A 226 23.89 -6.32 -8.51
N TYR A 227 23.30 -7.38 -9.04
CA TYR A 227 23.79 -8.75 -8.88
C TYR A 227 23.44 -9.56 -10.12
N GLN A 228 24.46 -10.18 -10.74
CA GLN A 228 24.31 -10.95 -11.97
C GLN A 228 23.60 -10.14 -13.07
N GLU A 229 22.41 -10.57 -13.49
CA GLU A 229 21.63 -9.99 -14.58
C GLU A 229 20.55 -9.01 -14.11
N GLY A 230 20.52 -8.63 -12.83
CA GLY A 230 19.48 -7.78 -12.26
C GLY A 230 20.00 -6.66 -11.35
N TYR A 231 19.12 -5.70 -11.06
CA TYR A 231 19.36 -4.66 -10.07
C TYR A 231 18.13 -4.47 -9.17
N TRP A 232 18.37 -3.99 -7.96
CA TRP A 232 17.35 -3.66 -6.96
C TRP A 232 17.56 -2.26 -6.43
N VAL A 233 16.45 -1.54 -6.24
CA VAL A 233 16.44 -0.29 -5.48
C VAL A 233 15.63 -0.53 -4.22
N ALA A 234 16.20 -0.22 -3.07
CA ALA A 234 15.52 -0.23 -1.79
C ALA A 234 15.65 1.15 -1.13
N ARG A 235 14.66 1.53 -0.32
CA ARG A 235 14.68 2.73 0.50
C ARG A 235 14.48 2.28 1.94
N GLN A 236 15.33 2.73 2.87
CA GLN A 236 15.30 2.30 4.26
C GLN A 236 15.21 0.76 4.40
N ASP A 237 14.46 0.30 5.39
CA ASP A 237 14.13 -1.10 5.60
C ASP A 237 13.17 -1.68 4.55
N MET A 238 12.72 -0.94 3.51
CA MET A 238 11.68 -1.37 2.56
C MET A 238 12.12 -2.46 1.59
N ARG A 239 11.16 -3.01 0.82
CA ARG A 239 11.44 -4.11 -0.09
C ARG A 239 12.12 -3.54 -1.33
N GLY A 240 13.32 -4.05 -1.60
CA GLY A 240 13.98 -3.79 -2.87
C GLY A 240 13.06 -4.16 -4.03
N THR A 241 12.91 -3.25 -4.99
CA THR A 241 12.13 -3.52 -6.20
C THR A 241 12.97 -4.42 -7.10
N ASN A 242 12.43 -5.57 -7.52
CA ASN A 242 13.12 -6.40 -8.51
C ASN A 242 12.93 -5.77 -9.88
N GLU A 243 13.90 -4.94 -10.29
CA GLU A 243 13.74 -3.99 -11.40
C GLU A 243 12.62 -2.96 -11.11
N GLY A 244 12.34 -2.06 -12.04
CA GLY A 244 11.24 -1.09 -11.90
C GLY A 244 11.67 0.38 -11.80
N VAL A 245 12.96 0.66 -11.93
CA VAL A 245 13.42 1.99 -12.33
C VAL A 245 13.39 2.05 -13.85
N ARG A 246 12.68 3.03 -14.41
CA ARG A 246 12.58 3.29 -15.85
C ARG A 246 13.79 4.09 -16.34
N SER A 247 14.10 5.16 -15.62
CA SER A 247 15.23 6.03 -15.93
C SER A 247 15.88 6.53 -14.63
N ILE A 248 17.17 6.81 -14.71
CA ILE A 248 17.93 7.51 -13.70
C ILE A 248 18.60 8.69 -14.38
N THR A 249 18.37 9.87 -13.82
CA THR A 249 19.00 11.11 -14.27
C THR A 249 19.86 11.66 -13.15
N LEU A 250 21.10 12.04 -13.45
CA LEU A 250 21.95 12.76 -12.51
C LEU A 250 22.30 14.13 -13.11
N ASP A 251 21.74 15.19 -12.53
CA ASP A 251 22.06 16.58 -12.86
C ASP A 251 22.84 17.19 -11.70
N ASP A 252 23.95 17.89 -11.91
CA ASP A 252 24.80 18.56 -10.91
C ASP A 252 24.82 17.97 -9.48
N THR A 253 23.77 18.25 -8.69
CA THR A 253 23.59 17.81 -7.30
C THR A 253 22.24 17.11 -7.03
N THR A 254 21.56 16.58 -8.05
CA THR A 254 20.24 15.94 -7.96
C THR A 254 20.23 14.64 -8.76
N LEU A 255 20.02 13.53 -8.05
CA LEU A 255 19.75 12.22 -8.65
C LEU A 255 18.24 11.99 -8.69
N ARG A 256 17.66 11.88 -9.87
CA ARG A 256 16.23 11.64 -10.10
C ARG A 256 16.01 10.20 -10.56
N LEU A 257 15.12 9.50 -9.88
CA LEU A 257 14.66 8.15 -10.24
C LEU A 257 13.23 8.22 -10.76
N GLU A 258 13.01 7.70 -11.97
CA GLU A 258 11.67 7.50 -12.50
C GLU A 258 11.28 6.03 -12.32
N LEU A 259 10.27 5.77 -11.51
CA LEU A 259 9.85 4.46 -11.06
C LEU A 259 8.58 3.99 -11.79
N THR A 260 8.42 2.67 -11.90
CA THR A 260 7.10 2.09 -12.18
C THR A 260 6.16 2.30 -10.99
N LEU A 261 4.84 2.17 -11.20
CA LEU A 261 3.86 2.26 -10.11
C LEU A 261 4.12 1.21 -9.02
N GLU A 262 4.45 -0.02 -9.40
CA GLU A 262 4.76 -1.10 -8.46
C GLU A 262 6.02 -0.80 -7.65
N ALA A 263 7.05 -0.25 -8.28
CA ALA A 263 8.27 0.16 -7.58
C ALA A 263 8.03 1.32 -6.61
N ALA A 264 7.28 2.34 -7.05
CA ALA A 264 6.89 3.47 -6.22
C ALA A 264 6.08 3.03 -4.98
N ASP A 265 5.18 2.06 -5.12
CA ASP A 265 4.45 1.46 -3.99
C ASP A 265 5.37 0.76 -3.00
N LEU A 266 6.26 -0.10 -3.51
CA LEU A 266 7.16 -0.88 -2.67
C LEU A 266 8.16 0.01 -1.91
N LEU A 267 8.49 1.17 -2.46
CA LEU A 267 9.40 2.16 -1.87
C LEU A 267 8.68 3.29 -1.13
N GLU A 268 7.35 3.24 -1.08
CA GLU A 268 6.50 4.28 -0.51
C GLU A 268 6.84 5.70 -1.00
N THR A 269 7.03 5.84 -2.31
CA THR A 269 7.44 7.08 -2.99
C THR A 269 6.46 7.45 -4.11
N GLU A 270 6.63 8.66 -4.64
CA GLU A 270 6.04 9.00 -5.93
C GLU A 270 6.79 8.31 -7.08
N THR A 271 6.17 8.22 -8.26
CA THR A 271 6.84 7.66 -9.44
C THR A 271 8.04 8.47 -9.91
N VAL A 272 8.17 9.70 -9.44
CA VAL A 272 9.37 10.52 -9.59
C VAL A 272 9.89 10.76 -8.18
N PHE A 273 11.08 10.25 -7.90
CA PHE A 273 11.73 10.41 -6.61
C PHE A 273 13.08 11.11 -6.80
N GLU A 274 13.28 12.20 -6.06
CA GLU A 274 14.48 13.04 -6.17
C GLU A 274 15.38 12.89 -4.93
N VAL A 275 16.66 12.63 -5.15
CA VAL A 275 17.70 12.59 -4.13
C VAL A 275 18.58 13.81 -4.33
N ARG A 276 18.48 14.77 -3.42
CA ARG A 276 19.40 15.93 -3.37
C ARG A 276 20.73 15.46 -2.79
N LEU A 277 21.80 15.64 -3.55
CA LEU A 277 23.14 15.19 -3.20
C LEU A 277 23.92 16.35 -2.58
N ASP A 278 23.93 16.39 -1.25
CA ASP A 278 24.74 17.30 -0.44
C ASP A 278 26.05 16.59 -0.08
N LEU A 279 26.80 16.25 -1.13
CA LEU A 279 28.03 15.46 -1.07
C LEU A 279 29.23 16.30 -1.51
N PRO A 280 30.44 16.02 -0.99
CA PRO A 280 31.66 16.64 -1.49
C PRO A 280 31.85 16.41 -3.01
N PRO A 281 32.45 17.36 -3.75
CA PRO A 281 32.63 17.24 -5.21
C PRO A 281 33.37 15.97 -5.64
N GLU A 282 34.36 15.52 -4.87
CA GLU A 282 35.08 14.27 -5.08
C GLU A 282 34.15 13.05 -5.02
N THR A 283 33.29 13.02 -4.02
CA THR A 283 32.29 11.96 -3.80
C THR A 283 31.22 11.97 -4.89
N LEU A 284 30.81 13.15 -5.36
CA LEU A 284 29.91 13.28 -6.52
C LEU A 284 30.55 12.72 -7.80
N GLY A 285 31.84 13.00 -8.02
CA GLY A 285 32.60 12.46 -9.15
C GLY A 285 32.71 10.93 -9.12
N GLU A 286 32.87 10.37 -7.93
CA GLU A 286 32.86 8.92 -7.71
C GLU A 286 31.48 8.31 -8.00
N LEU A 287 30.40 8.87 -7.45
CA LEU A 287 29.03 8.41 -7.74
C LEU A 287 28.73 8.43 -9.25
N ARG A 288 29.12 9.50 -9.96
CA ARG A 288 28.97 9.63 -11.44
C ARG A 288 29.68 8.52 -12.20
N THR A 289 30.76 7.98 -11.65
CA THR A 289 31.54 6.91 -12.28
C THR A 289 30.95 5.54 -11.95
N VAL A 290 30.65 5.30 -10.67
CA VAL A 290 30.24 3.98 -10.17
C VAL A 290 28.83 3.61 -10.60
N LEU A 291 27.87 4.55 -10.54
CA LEU A 291 26.46 4.26 -10.81
C LEU A 291 26.19 3.78 -12.25
N PRO A 292 26.70 4.46 -13.32
CA PRO A 292 26.56 3.95 -14.68
C PRO A 292 27.31 2.63 -14.89
N GLY A 293 28.50 2.48 -14.31
CA GLY A 293 29.29 1.25 -14.42
C GLY A 293 28.55 0.04 -13.84
N MET A 294 27.91 0.24 -12.69
CA MET A 294 27.10 -0.76 -12.01
C MET A 294 25.86 -1.18 -12.82
N LEU A 295 25.19 -0.23 -13.48
CA LEU A 295 23.93 -0.49 -14.16
C LEU A 295 24.10 -0.99 -15.59
N ARG A 296 25.16 -0.59 -16.30
CA ARG A 296 25.45 -1.04 -17.68
C ARG A 296 25.73 -2.55 -17.80
N SER A 297 26.11 -3.21 -16.71
CA SER A 297 26.33 -4.65 -16.69
C SER A 297 25.04 -5.47 -16.61
N VAL A 298 23.89 -4.81 -16.45
CA VAL A 298 22.59 -5.45 -16.23
C VAL A 298 21.78 -5.51 -17.51
N ALA A 299 21.16 -6.66 -17.82
CA ALA A 299 20.47 -6.90 -19.09
C ALA A 299 19.26 -5.98 -19.31
N GLN A 300 18.63 -5.51 -18.24
CA GLN A 300 17.49 -4.58 -18.25
C GLN A 300 17.82 -3.28 -17.53
N ALA A 301 19.00 -2.71 -17.82
CA ALA A 301 19.44 -1.46 -17.22
C ALA A 301 18.41 -0.33 -17.44
N PRO A 302 18.15 0.53 -16.43
CA PRO A 302 17.36 1.74 -16.64
C PRO A 302 18.06 2.67 -17.63
N GLU A 303 17.30 3.55 -18.27
CA GLU A 303 17.87 4.60 -19.10
C GLU A 303 18.71 5.55 -18.24
N LEU A 304 19.94 5.84 -18.65
CA LEU A 304 20.87 6.71 -17.94
C LEU A 304 21.02 8.05 -18.67
N ILE A 305 20.69 9.15 -18.00
CA ILE A 305 20.69 10.51 -18.57
C ILE A 305 21.55 11.44 -17.70
N GLY A 306 22.39 12.27 -18.33
CA GLY A 306 23.19 13.29 -17.61
C GLY A 306 24.45 12.76 -16.90
N PHE A 307 24.85 11.52 -17.20
CA PHE A 307 26.08 10.90 -16.68
C PHE A 307 27.26 11.06 -17.63
#